data_AF-F1YZZ5-F1
#
_entry.id   AF-F1YZZ5-F1
#
_cell.length_a   1.000
_cell.length_b   1.000
_cell.length_c   1.000
_cell.angle_alpha   90.00
_cell.angle_beta   90.00
_cell.angle_gamma   90.00
#
_symmetry.space_group_name_H-M   'P 1'
#
loop_
_entity.id
_entity.type
_entity.pdbx_description
1 polymer ?
#
loop_
_entity_poly.entity_id
_entity_poly.type
_entity_poly.pdbx_seq_one_letter_code
_entity_poly.pdbx_strand_id
1 'polypeptide(L)'
;MNTKTYENFSILLTKISLIALFIGAVILLCTGTWVVDLVVVYPSPFLQGTQRFMTMLILGYGIGFLSLIFIYHIYQLVSRFAKNLIFTAQNVRSLQLLGWEAAAITLLSLIIGVTCYIPVLLITAAGIALTLVIRVIRNAFGKAVELQDEVDFTI
;
A
#
# COMPACT_ATOMS: atom_id res chain seq x y z
N MET A 1 -18.71 24.33 -16.32
CA MET A 1 -17.89 23.78 -17.42
C MET A 1 -16.43 23.51 -16.99
N ASN A 2 -16.15 23.12 -15.72
CA ASN A 2 -14.78 23.04 -15.20
C ASN A 2 -14.45 21.71 -14.46
N THR A 3 -15.43 20.83 -14.24
CA THR A 3 -15.28 19.60 -13.44
C THR A 3 -14.32 18.57 -14.07
N LYS A 4 -14.41 18.37 -15.40
CA LYS A 4 -13.51 17.45 -16.14
C LYS A 4 -12.03 17.86 -16.06
N THR A 5 -11.73 19.15 -15.94
CA THR A 5 -10.34 19.64 -15.86
C THR A 5 -9.71 19.31 -14.51
N TYR A 6 -10.46 19.49 -13.40
CA TYR A 6 -9.98 19.19 -12.05
C TYR A 6 -9.79 17.67 -11.83
N GLU A 7 -10.70 16.84 -12.32
CA GLU A 7 -10.60 15.38 -12.22
C GLU A 7 -9.36 14.85 -12.94
N ASN A 8 -9.13 15.30 -14.18
CA ASN A 8 -7.96 14.92 -14.95
C ASN A 8 -6.65 15.38 -14.30
N PHE A 9 -6.63 16.58 -13.72
CA PHE A 9 -5.47 17.10 -12.99
C PHE A 9 -5.18 16.30 -11.72
N SER A 10 -6.21 15.93 -10.95
CA SER A 10 -6.09 15.10 -9.75
C SER A 10 -5.55 13.70 -10.06
N ILE A 11 -6.07 13.08 -11.13
CA ILE A 11 -5.61 11.78 -11.62
C ILE A 11 -4.14 11.86 -12.07
N LEU A 12 -3.78 12.92 -12.81
CA LEU A 12 -2.40 13.12 -13.26
C LEU A 12 -1.45 13.30 -12.07
N LEU A 13 -1.82 14.13 -11.09
CA LEU A 13 -1.03 14.38 -9.89
C LEU A 13 -0.82 13.09 -9.08
N THR A 14 -1.87 12.29 -8.95
CA THR A 14 -1.81 10.98 -8.28
C THR A 14 -0.87 10.03 -9.02
N LYS A 15 -0.91 9.97 -10.36
CA LYS A 15 0.01 9.15 -11.16
C LYS A 15 1.47 9.59 -11.00
N ILE A 16 1.73 10.90 -11.04
CA ILE A 16 3.09 11.44 -10.85
C ILE A 16 3.60 11.12 -9.44
N SER A 17 2.76 11.29 -8.42
CA SER A 17 3.09 10.94 -7.04
C SER A 17 3.42 9.45 -6.90
N LEU A 18 2.64 8.56 -7.52
CA LEU A 18 2.90 7.11 -7.50
C LEU A 18 4.21 6.74 -8.20
N ILE A 19 4.54 7.38 -9.33
CA ILE A 19 5.81 7.17 -10.02
C ILE A 19 6.98 7.64 -9.16
N ALA A 20 6.86 8.81 -8.53
CA ALA A 20 7.89 9.32 -7.62
C ALA A 20 8.09 8.39 -6.42
N LEU A 21 7.00 7.88 -5.83
CA LEU A 21 7.07 6.88 -4.75
C LEU A 21 7.71 5.57 -5.21
N PHE A 22 7.42 5.10 -6.42
CA PHE A 22 8.04 3.90 -6.97
C PHE A 22 9.56 4.07 -7.12
N ILE A 23 10.00 5.20 -7.69
CA ILE A 23 11.43 5.51 -7.84
C ILE A 23 12.09 5.60 -6.45
N GLY A 24 11.46 6.30 -5.50
CA GLY A 24 11.95 6.40 -4.13
C GLY A 24 12.07 5.03 -3.44
N ALA A 25 11.10 4.15 -3.62
CA ALA A 25 11.12 2.79 -3.09
C ALA A 25 12.25 1.94 -3.70
N VAL A 26 12.49 2.04 -5.02
CA VAL A 26 13.61 1.36 -5.68
C VAL A 26 14.95 1.87 -5.16
N ILE A 27 15.11 3.19 -5.00
CA ILE A 27 16.34 3.78 -4.44
C ILE A 27 16.57 3.27 -3.01
N LEU A 28 15.53 3.26 -2.17
CA LEU A 28 15.60 2.73 -0.80
C LEU A 28 15.97 1.25 -0.75
N LEU A 29 15.50 0.44 -1.70
CA LEU A 29 15.90 -0.97 -1.80
C LEU A 29 17.37 -1.12 -2.19
N CYS A 30 17.85 -0.29 -3.13
CA CYS A 30 19.26 -0.27 -3.52
C CYS A 30 20.17 0.19 -2.37
N THR A 31 19.72 1.14 -1.55
CA THR A 31 20.47 1.63 -0.37
C THR A 31 20.08 0.92 0.93
N GLY A 32 19.40 -0.23 0.85
CA GLY A 32 18.79 -0.90 2.00
C GLY A 32 19.77 -1.27 3.12
N THR A 33 21.00 -1.69 2.78
CA THR A 33 22.05 -1.97 3.77
C THR A 33 22.43 -0.74 4.59
N TRP A 34 22.62 0.40 3.91
CA TRP A 34 22.92 1.68 4.54
C TRP A 34 21.77 2.17 5.44
N VAL A 35 20.51 1.96 5.01
CA VAL A 35 19.33 2.30 5.82
C VAL A 35 19.29 1.47 7.11
N VAL A 36 19.55 0.17 7.02
CA VAL A 36 19.55 -0.72 8.20
C VAL A 36 20.70 -0.35 9.14
N ASP A 37 21.88 -0.02 8.62
CA ASP A 37 23.01 0.44 9.43
C ASP A 37 22.67 1.69 10.25
N LEU A 38 21.92 2.63 9.67
CA LEU A 38 21.49 3.86 10.36
C LEU A 38 20.52 3.57 11.52
N VAL A 39 19.68 2.55 11.39
CA VAL A 39 18.67 2.17 12.40
C VAL A 39 19.23 1.23 13.47
N VAL A 40 20.25 0.43 13.15
CA VAL A 40 20.88 -0.51 14.10
C VAL A 40 21.57 0.19 15.27
N VAL A 41 21.95 1.47 15.12
CA VAL A 41 22.51 2.30 16.20
C VAL A 41 21.55 2.47 17.39
N TYR A 42 20.23 2.41 17.16
CA TYR A 42 19.25 2.55 18.24
C TYR A 42 19.10 1.25 19.04
N PRO A 43 18.91 1.30 20.37
CA PRO A 43 18.76 0.11 21.20
C PRO A 43 17.52 -0.69 20.81
N SER A 44 17.66 -2.02 20.68
CA SER A 44 16.56 -2.96 20.43
C SER A 44 16.16 -3.71 21.71
N PRO A 45 14.86 -4.01 21.88
CA PRO A 45 14.37 -4.71 23.06
C PRO A 45 14.65 -6.23 23.07
N PHE A 46 14.56 -6.93 21.93
CA PHE A 46 14.55 -8.41 21.91
C PHE A 46 15.70 -9.10 21.16
N LEU A 47 16.19 -8.52 20.04
CA LEU A 47 17.26 -9.12 19.23
C LEU A 47 18.53 -8.28 19.30
N GLN A 48 19.68 -8.90 19.62
CA GLN A 48 20.98 -8.24 19.73
C GLN A 48 21.97 -8.73 18.68
N GLY A 49 22.89 -7.85 18.24
CA GLY A 49 23.99 -8.18 17.34
C GLY A 49 23.58 -8.50 15.89
N THR A 50 24.35 -9.37 15.24
CA THR A 50 24.26 -9.71 13.79
C THR A 50 22.88 -10.26 13.38
N GLN A 51 22.18 -10.94 14.28
CA GLN A 51 20.85 -11.53 14.01
C GLN A 51 19.78 -10.44 13.79
N ARG A 52 19.88 -9.31 14.50
CA ARG A 52 18.97 -8.16 14.30
C ARG A 52 19.17 -7.55 12.91
N PHE A 53 20.43 -7.36 12.50
CA PHE A 53 20.76 -6.81 11.20
C PHE A 53 20.17 -7.67 10.07
N MET A 54 20.41 -8.99 10.12
CA MET A 54 19.86 -9.91 9.10
C MET A 54 18.34 -9.95 9.10
N THR A 55 17.70 -10.00 10.26
CA THR A 55 16.23 -10.03 10.37
C THR A 55 15.61 -8.75 9.80
N MET A 56 16.16 -7.59 10.15
CA MET A 56 15.68 -6.30 9.65
C MET A 56 15.92 -6.14 8.15
N LEU A 57 17.03 -6.64 7.64
CA LEU A 57 17.35 -6.64 6.22
C LEU A 57 16.36 -7.52 5.44
N ILE A 58 16.17 -8.78 5.84
CA ILE A 58 15.27 -9.74 5.15
C ILE A 58 13.83 -9.23 5.17
N LEU A 59 13.33 -8.83 6.34
CA LEU A 59 11.96 -8.33 6.48
C LEU A 59 11.78 -6.98 5.76
N GLY A 60 12.80 -6.11 5.79
CA GLY A 60 12.79 -4.83 5.08
C GLY A 60 12.73 -4.99 3.57
N TYR A 61 13.53 -5.90 2.99
CA TYR A 61 13.44 -6.24 1.57
C TYR A 61 12.08 -6.86 1.21
N GLY A 62 11.52 -7.71 2.07
CA GLY A 62 10.18 -8.27 1.90
C GLY A 62 9.10 -7.19 1.84
N ILE A 63 9.12 -6.24 2.77
CA ILE A 63 8.21 -5.09 2.77
C ILE A 63 8.42 -4.21 1.54
N GLY A 64 9.68 -3.94 1.17
CA GLY A 64 10.00 -3.13 0.00
C GLY A 64 9.48 -3.73 -1.30
N PHE A 65 9.69 -5.03 -1.51
CA PHE A 65 9.16 -5.75 -2.67
C PHE A 65 7.63 -5.70 -2.72
N LEU A 66 6.97 -5.95 -1.58
CA LEU A 66 5.53 -5.92 -1.48
C LEU A 66 4.96 -4.50 -1.69
N SER A 67 5.68 -3.47 -1.25
CA SER A 67 5.34 -2.07 -1.50
C SER A 67 5.42 -1.70 -2.99
N LEU A 68 6.41 -2.20 -3.73
CA LEU A 68 6.48 -1.99 -5.19
C LEU A 68 5.26 -2.58 -5.90
N ILE A 69 4.87 -3.80 -5.53
CA ILE A 69 3.68 -4.47 -6.06
C ILE A 69 2.42 -3.65 -5.73
N PHE A 70 2.30 -3.18 -4.48
CA PHE A 70 1.19 -2.36 -4.03
C PHE A 70 1.06 -1.05 -4.83
N ILE A 71 2.17 -0.34 -5.04
CA ILE A 71 2.20 0.88 -5.85
C ILE A 71 1.77 0.61 -7.30
N TYR A 72 2.24 -0.51 -7.89
CA TYR A 72 1.85 -0.92 -9.23
C TYR A 72 0.34 -1.19 -9.35
N HIS A 73 -0.25 -1.90 -8.40
CA HIS A 73 -1.69 -2.18 -8.37
C HIS A 73 -2.52 -0.90 -8.20
N ILE A 74 -2.09 0.05 -7.36
CA ILE A 74 -2.76 1.36 -7.26
C ILE A 74 -2.65 2.12 -8.58
N TYR A 75 -1.47 2.13 -9.22
CA TYR A 75 -1.30 2.80 -10.51
C TYR A 75 -2.25 2.24 -11.58
N GLN A 76 -2.39 0.91 -11.62
CA GLN A 76 -3.33 0.26 -12.53
C GLN A 76 -4.78 0.67 -12.23
N LEU A 77 -5.18 0.74 -10.95
CA LEU A 77 -6.51 1.16 -10.53
C LEU A 77 -6.80 2.62 -10.93
N VAL A 78 -5.87 3.53 -10.66
CA VAL A 78 -5.98 4.95 -11.04
C VAL A 78 -6.05 5.11 -12.57
N SER A 79 -5.33 4.28 -13.31
CA SER A 79 -5.39 4.27 -14.78
C SER A 79 -6.76 3.82 -15.31
N ARG A 80 -7.46 2.91 -14.61
CA ARG A 80 -8.82 2.50 -14.95
C ARG A 80 -9.85 3.59 -14.63
N PHE A 81 -9.69 4.30 -13.52
CA PHE A 81 -10.52 5.47 -13.19
C PHE A 81 -10.41 6.58 -14.25
N ALA A 82 -9.20 6.80 -14.78
CA ALA A 82 -8.99 7.74 -15.89
C ALA A 82 -9.78 7.38 -17.17
N LYS A 83 -10.20 6.12 -17.31
CA LYS A 83 -10.97 5.62 -18.46
C LYS A 83 -12.48 5.56 -18.18
N ASN A 84 -12.96 6.14 -17.07
CA ASN A 84 -14.36 6.08 -16.59
C ASN A 84 -14.89 4.66 -16.32
N LEU A 85 -14.02 3.66 -16.26
CA LEU A 85 -14.39 2.28 -15.95
C LEU A 85 -14.37 2.07 -14.44
N ILE A 86 -15.24 2.78 -13.70
CA ILE A 86 -15.20 2.84 -12.23
C ILE A 86 -15.96 1.65 -11.61
N PHE A 87 -17.13 1.30 -12.17
CA PHE A 87 -18.01 0.23 -11.69
C PHE A 87 -17.85 -1.04 -12.52
N THR A 88 -16.82 -1.80 -12.23
CA THR A 88 -16.67 -3.14 -12.83
C THR A 88 -16.23 -4.09 -11.74
N ALA A 89 -16.79 -5.29 -11.69
CA ALA A 89 -16.42 -6.34 -10.73
C ALA A 89 -14.89 -6.58 -10.67
N GLN A 90 -14.20 -6.35 -11.79
CA GLN A 90 -12.74 -6.42 -11.90
C GLN A 90 -12.01 -5.41 -10.99
N ASN A 91 -12.57 -4.21 -10.78
CA ASN A 91 -11.97 -3.21 -9.88
C ASN A 91 -12.18 -3.56 -8.42
N VAL A 92 -13.32 -4.17 -8.06
CA VAL A 92 -13.56 -4.70 -6.71
C VAL A 92 -12.55 -5.80 -6.38
N ARG A 93 -12.23 -6.66 -7.36
CA ARG A 93 -11.17 -7.67 -7.22
C ARG A 93 -9.78 -7.05 -7.09
N SER A 94 -9.47 -6.00 -7.85
CA SER A 94 -8.21 -5.25 -7.68
C SER A 94 -8.12 -4.60 -6.28
N LEU A 95 -9.21 -4.02 -5.77
CA LEU A 95 -9.28 -3.50 -4.40
C LEU A 95 -9.13 -4.59 -3.33
N GLN A 96 -9.60 -5.80 -3.61
CA GLN A 96 -9.37 -6.96 -2.74
C GLN A 96 -7.89 -7.29 -2.63
N LEU A 97 -7.19 -7.40 -3.76
CA LEU A 97 -5.75 -7.67 -3.78
C LEU A 97 -4.97 -6.60 -3.01
N LEU A 98 -5.28 -5.32 -3.24
CA LEU A 98 -4.70 -4.20 -2.51
C LEU A 98 -4.92 -4.31 -0.99
N GLY A 99 -6.12 -4.72 -0.56
CA GLY A 99 -6.41 -4.93 0.86
C GLY A 99 -5.58 -6.06 1.50
N TRP A 100 -5.29 -7.13 0.76
CA TRP A 100 -4.41 -8.22 1.23
C TRP A 100 -2.95 -7.79 1.27
N GLU A 101 -2.48 -7.05 0.27
CA GLU A 101 -1.11 -6.52 0.21
C GLU A 101 -0.85 -5.54 1.35
N ALA A 102 -1.76 -4.58 1.58
CA ALA A 102 -1.67 -3.64 2.69
C ALA A 102 -1.67 -4.35 4.06
N ALA A 103 -2.50 -5.38 4.22
CA ALA A 103 -2.52 -6.18 5.43
C ALA A 103 -1.21 -6.94 5.66
N ALA A 104 -0.64 -7.52 4.60
CA ALA A 104 0.64 -8.23 4.67
C ALA A 104 1.81 -7.29 4.97
N ILE A 105 1.87 -6.10 4.36
CA ILE A 105 2.87 -5.06 4.69
C ILE A 105 2.74 -4.65 6.16
N THR A 106 1.52 -4.41 6.62
CA THR A 106 1.24 -4.00 8.01
C THR A 106 1.63 -5.09 9.00
N LEU A 107 1.35 -6.35 8.70
CA LEU A 107 1.73 -7.48 9.53
C LEU A 107 3.25 -7.64 9.63
N LEU A 108 3.97 -7.52 8.52
CA LEU A 108 5.44 -7.55 8.52
C LEU A 108 6.02 -6.37 9.31
N SER A 109 5.47 -5.18 9.14
CA SER A 109 5.84 -3.99 9.92
C SER A 109 5.64 -4.21 11.43
N LEU A 110 4.52 -4.84 11.82
CA LEU A 110 4.24 -5.19 13.21
C LEU A 110 5.31 -6.11 13.79
N ILE A 111 5.67 -7.17 13.05
CA ILE A 111 6.70 -8.12 13.46
C ILE A 111 8.02 -7.37 13.71
N ILE A 112 8.45 -6.52 12.78
CA ILE A 112 9.67 -5.69 12.95
C ILE A 112 9.56 -4.76 14.16
N GLY A 113 8.39 -4.13 14.35
CA GLY A 113 8.16 -3.20 15.44
C GLY A 113 8.26 -3.85 16.82
N VAL A 114 7.74 -5.07 16.96
CA VAL A 114 7.79 -5.82 18.22
C VAL A 114 9.18 -6.39 18.48
N THR A 115 9.89 -6.89 17.45
CA THR A 115 11.16 -7.61 17.65
C THR A 115 12.40 -6.70 17.62
N CYS A 116 12.40 -5.67 16.77
CA CYS A 116 13.63 -4.96 16.39
C CYS A 116 13.61 -3.46 16.70
N TYR A 117 12.52 -2.73 16.43
CA TYR A 117 12.53 -1.27 16.52
C TYR A 117 11.15 -0.69 16.89
N ILE A 118 10.98 -0.32 18.18
CA ILE A 118 9.71 0.16 18.76
C ILE A 118 9.04 1.28 17.94
N PRO A 119 9.76 2.29 17.38
CA PRO A 119 9.11 3.33 16.56
C PRO A 119 8.36 2.82 15.32
N VAL A 120 8.68 1.64 14.80
CA VAL A 120 7.94 1.01 13.69
C VAL A 120 6.52 0.62 14.10
N LEU A 121 6.23 0.48 15.39
CA LEU A 121 4.86 0.28 15.87
C LEU A 121 3.94 1.47 15.57
N LEU A 122 4.45 2.70 15.54
CA LEU A 122 3.66 3.86 15.12
C LEU A 122 3.30 3.78 13.63
N ILE A 123 4.24 3.34 12.80
CA ILE A 123 4.00 3.11 11.36
C ILE A 123 3.00 1.97 11.18
N THR A 124 3.12 0.92 11.99
CA THR A 124 2.18 -0.21 12.00
C THR A 124 0.76 0.26 12.34
N ALA A 125 0.59 1.11 13.35
CA ALA A 125 -0.72 1.65 13.71
C ALA A 125 -1.35 2.43 12.53
N ALA A 126 -0.56 3.23 11.81
CA ALA A 126 -1.01 3.90 10.58
C ALA A 126 -1.37 2.90 9.47
N GLY A 127 -0.58 1.84 9.29
CA GLY A 127 -0.85 0.77 8.31
C GLY A 127 -2.13 -0.01 8.61
N ILE A 128 -2.43 -0.25 9.88
CA ILE A 128 -3.70 -0.87 10.32
C ILE A 128 -4.88 0.02 9.90
N ALA A 129 -4.81 1.31 10.20
CA ALA A 129 -5.85 2.26 9.81
C ALA A 129 -6.06 2.29 8.29
N LEU A 130 -4.96 2.34 7.51
CA LEU A 130 -5.03 2.30 6.05
C LEU A 130 -5.66 1.00 5.53
N THR A 131 -5.29 -0.14 6.11
CA THR A 131 -5.86 -1.45 5.76
C THR A 131 -7.37 -1.49 6.01
N LEU A 132 -7.84 -0.92 7.12
CA LEU A 132 -9.27 -0.81 7.43
C LEU A 132 -9.99 0.08 6.41
N VAL A 133 -9.43 1.24 6.07
CA VAL A 133 -10.00 2.15 5.06
C VAL A 133 -10.13 1.44 3.71
N ILE A 134 -9.10 0.73 3.25
CA ILE A 134 -9.15 -0.03 1.98
C ILE A 134 -10.27 -1.09 2.02
N ARG A 135 -10.44 -1.78 3.15
CA ARG A 135 -11.51 -2.76 3.33
C ARG A 135 -12.91 -2.12 3.29
N VAL A 136 -13.08 -0.97 3.94
CA VAL A 136 -14.35 -0.21 3.90
C VAL A 136 -14.68 0.24 2.49
N ILE A 137 -13.71 0.80 1.76
CA ILE A 137 -13.87 1.21 0.36
C ILE A 137 -14.25 0.00 -0.50
N ARG A 138 -13.55 -1.13 -0.35
CA ARG A 138 -13.89 -2.37 -1.07
C ARG A 138 -15.34 -2.81 -0.81
N ASN A 139 -15.79 -2.78 0.44
CA ASN A 139 -17.15 -3.18 0.79
C ASN A 139 -18.20 -2.24 0.17
N ALA A 140 -17.97 -0.92 0.27
CA ALA A 140 -18.85 0.08 -0.33
C ALA A 140 -18.94 -0.07 -1.86
N PHE A 141 -17.81 -0.28 -2.54
CA PHE A 141 -17.78 -0.54 -3.98
C PHE A 141 -18.47 -1.85 -4.36
N GLY A 142 -18.29 -2.91 -3.56
CA GLY A 142 -19.01 -4.18 -3.76
C GLY A 142 -20.52 -3.99 -3.69
N LYS A 143 -21.01 -3.23 -2.70
CA LYS A 143 -22.44 -2.92 -2.57
C LYS A 143 -22.96 -2.04 -3.70
N ALA A 144 -22.16 -1.09 -4.18
CA ALA A 144 -22.53 -0.24 -5.31
C ALA A 144 -22.68 -1.03 -6.63
N VAL A 145 -21.80 -2.02 -6.87
CA VAL A 145 -21.92 -2.90 -8.05
C VAL A 145 -23.16 -3.78 -7.95
N GLU A 146 -23.44 -4.37 -6.78
CA GLU A 146 -24.64 -5.19 -6.56
C GLU A 146 -25.93 -4.40 -6.81
N LEU A 147 -26.00 -3.15 -6.33
CA LEU A 147 -27.13 -2.26 -6.57
C LEU A 147 -27.31 -1.88 -8.04
N GLN A 148 -26.21 -1.70 -8.78
CA GLN A 148 -26.28 -1.42 -10.21
C GLN A 148 -26.81 -2.64 -10.98
N ASP A 149 -26.34 -3.85 -10.62
CA ASP A 149 -26.82 -5.09 -11.22
C ASP A 149 -28.33 -5.28 -10.93
N GLU A 150 -28.82 -5.00 -9.71
CA GLU A 150 -30.23 -5.13 -9.36
C GLU A 150 -31.16 -4.20 -10.19
N VAL A 151 -30.71 -2.98 -10.49
CA VAL A 151 -31.45 -2.02 -11.32
C VAL A 151 -31.50 -2.46 -12.78
N ASP A 152 -30.41 -3.00 -13.32
CA ASP A 152 -30.37 -3.50 -14.71
C ASP A 152 -31.29 -4.73 -14.91
N PHE A 153 -31.61 -5.49 -13.85
CA PHE A 153 -32.53 -6.63 -13.92
C PHE A 153 -34.02 -6.27 -13.77
N THR A 154 -34.36 -5.05 -13.36
CA THR A 154 -35.76 -4.61 -13.20
C THR A 154 -36.32 -3.84 -14.41
N ILE A 155 -35.50 -3.61 -15.46
CA ILE A 155 -35.91 -2.94 -16.72
C ILE A 155 -36.26 -3.98 -17.79
#